data_AF-A0A969RYQ4-F1
#
_entry.id   AF-A0A969RYQ4-F1
#
_cell.length_a   1.000
_cell.length_b   1.000
_cell.length_c   1.000
_cell.angle_alpha   90.00
_cell.angle_beta   90.00
_cell.angle_gamma   90.00
#
_symmetry.space_group_name_H-M   'P 1'
#
loop_
_entity.id
_entity.type
_entity.pdbx_description
1 polymer ?
#
loop_
_entity_poly.entity_id
_entity_poly.type
_entity_poly.pdbx_seq_one_letter_code
_entity_poly.pdbx_strand_id
1 'polypeptide(L)'
;MRLLHVTGVIHPERAGVYYQLPPIRLQGHIVGEVFATVFASQITASIKIEQTDITDSELPHYFQDFLSGLVNMMGFALGYAYDVELIGLIDPAQEKHIVFGVDFPEGAREPKQPELLTDLIMASQHPLSWYFFHALADVKRAARSFHDSGFYCYRAIESVMQFFKVFDEEQPLSDNKSWEKMRDTLAVSKDEILYVKEKADPLRHGKPGDMKEEERSQLIKITVSILDKFCRFLVKSSSDNLPLFHHLSRVK
;
A
#
# COMPACT_ATOMS: atom_id res chain seq x y z
N MET A 1 -32.34 8.24 4.12
CA MET A 1 -31.89 6.86 3.84
C MET A 1 -31.20 6.86 2.48
N ARG A 2 -29.92 6.49 2.45
CA ARG A 2 -29.08 6.42 1.25
C ARG A 2 -28.69 4.96 1.02
N LEU A 3 -28.67 4.52 -0.23
CA LEU A 3 -28.33 3.14 -0.59
C LEU A 3 -27.05 3.18 -1.41
N LEU A 4 -26.03 2.43 -1.00
CA LEU A 4 -24.79 2.25 -1.74
C LEU A 4 -24.64 0.80 -2.16
N HIS A 5 -24.03 0.58 -3.32
CA HIS A 5 -23.68 -0.74 -3.81
C HIS A 5 -22.18 -0.84 -4.01
N VAL A 6 -21.55 -1.84 -3.42
CA VAL A 6 -20.12 -2.09 -3.53
C VAL A 6 -19.89 -3.47 -4.14
N THR A 7 -18.96 -3.55 -5.08
CA THR A 7 -18.58 -4.80 -5.75
C THR A 7 -17.08 -5.04 -5.65
N GLY A 8 -16.66 -6.28 -5.57
CA GLY A 8 -15.25 -6.67 -5.53
C GLY A 8 -15.02 -8.15 -5.77
N VAL A 9 -13.76 -8.55 -5.68
CA VAL A 9 -13.28 -9.92 -5.89
C VAL A 9 -12.52 -10.39 -4.66
N ILE A 10 -12.77 -11.63 -4.23
CA ILE A 10 -12.03 -12.31 -3.17
C ILE A 10 -10.94 -13.17 -3.80
N HIS A 11 -9.71 -12.97 -3.35
CA HIS A 11 -8.54 -13.70 -3.79
C HIS A 11 -8.16 -14.82 -2.81
N PRO A 12 -7.64 -15.96 -3.32
CA PRO A 12 -7.50 -16.27 -4.74
C PRO A 12 -8.85 -16.66 -5.37
N GLU A 13 -9.17 -16.14 -6.56
CA GLU A 13 -10.46 -16.38 -7.23
C GLU A 13 -10.82 -17.87 -7.36
N ARG A 14 -9.82 -18.72 -7.57
CA ARG A 14 -9.95 -20.19 -7.66
C ARG A 14 -10.53 -20.86 -6.41
N ALA A 15 -10.62 -20.16 -5.28
CA ALA A 15 -11.20 -20.69 -4.06
C ALA A 15 -12.70 -20.99 -4.19
N GLY A 16 -13.39 -20.36 -5.15
CA GLY A 16 -14.82 -20.58 -5.38
C GLY A 16 -15.64 -20.33 -4.12
N VAL A 17 -15.46 -19.16 -3.52
CA VAL A 17 -16.05 -18.84 -2.21
C VAL A 17 -17.55 -18.56 -2.36
N TYR A 18 -18.37 -19.15 -1.49
CA TYR A 18 -19.82 -18.94 -1.45
C TYR A 18 -20.29 -18.71 -0.03
N TYR A 19 -20.72 -17.48 0.28
CA TYR A 19 -21.26 -17.12 1.58
C TYR A 19 -22.35 -16.06 1.44
N GLN A 20 -23.47 -16.29 2.11
CA GLN A 20 -24.46 -15.26 2.36
C GLN A 20 -24.31 -14.82 3.81
N LEU A 21 -23.83 -13.60 4.02
CA LEU A 21 -23.70 -13.06 5.38
C LEU A 21 -25.09 -12.64 5.88
N PRO A 22 -25.38 -12.85 7.18
CA PRO A 22 -26.58 -12.28 7.77
C PRO A 22 -26.54 -10.74 7.68
N PRO A 23 -27.68 -10.05 7.71
CA PRO A 23 -27.71 -8.59 7.76
C PRO A 23 -26.88 -8.07 8.94
N ILE A 24 -25.93 -7.19 8.66
CA ILE A 24 -25.03 -6.62 9.66
C ILE A 24 -25.51 -5.22 9.98
N ARG A 25 -25.82 -4.97 11.26
CA ARG A 25 -26.17 -3.63 11.73
C ARG A 25 -24.91 -2.80 11.99
N LEU A 26 -24.86 -1.62 11.41
CA LEU A 26 -23.83 -0.63 11.67
C LEU A 26 -24.27 0.25 12.83
N GLN A 27 -23.40 0.39 13.83
CA GLN A 27 -23.61 1.26 14.99
C GLN A 27 -22.29 1.98 15.28
N GLY A 28 -22.21 3.25 14.88
CA GLY A 28 -21.00 4.08 15.00
C GLY A 28 -21.08 5.29 14.07
N HIS A 29 -19.96 5.62 13.42
CA HIS A 29 -19.87 6.68 12.41
C HIS A 29 -20.86 6.54 11.24
N ILE A 30 -21.30 5.30 11.02
CA ILE A 30 -22.41 4.99 10.14
C ILE A 30 -23.44 4.21 10.95
N VAL A 31 -24.69 4.64 10.89
CA VAL A 31 -25.86 3.92 11.38
C VAL A 31 -26.63 3.39 10.17
N GLY A 32 -26.91 2.10 10.17
CA GLY A 32 -27.59 1.46 9.06
C GLY A 32 -27.40 -0.05 9.00
N GLU A 33 -27.50 -0.62 7.80
CA GLU A 33 -27.42 -2.06 7.58
C GLU A 33 -26.60 -2.41 6.34
N VAL A 34 -25.80 -3.48 6.43
CA VAL A 34 -25.05 -4.05 5.31
C VAL A 34 -25.57 -5.45 5.00
N PHE A 35 -25.85 -5.68 3.73
CA PHE A 35 -26.21 -6.97 3.15
C PHE A 35 -25.09 -7.36 2.19
N ALA A 36 -24.24 -8.30 2.61
CA ALA A 36 -23.11 -8.76 1.82
C ALA A 36 -23.30 -10.21 1.38
N THR A 37 -23.00 -10.48 0.13
CA THR A 37 -23.04 -11.82 -0.46
C THR A 37 -21.75 -12.05 -1.21
N VAL A 38 -21.20 -13.24 -1.04
CA VAL A 38 -20.06 -13.76 -1.78
C VAL A 38 -20.55 -14.92 -2.63
N PHE A 39 -20.35 -14.81 -3.94
CA PHE A 39 -20.72 -15.85 -4.89
C PHE A 39 -19.60 -16.03 -5.91
N ALA A 40 -19.06 -17.24 -6.02
CA ALA A 40 -17.94 -17.54 -6.91
C ALA A 40 -16.77 -16.56 -6.75
N SER A 41 -16.41 -16.27 -5.49
CA SER A 41 -15.37 -15.30 -5.13
C SER A 41 -15.66 -13.85 -5.56
N GLN A 42 -16.87 -13.52 -5.99
CA GLN A 42 -17.32 -12.15 -6.19
C GLN A 42 -18.05 -11.69 -4.93
N ILE A 43 -17.65 -10.56 -4.36
CA ILE A 43 -18.34 -9.94 -3.24
C ILE A 43 -19.21 -8.79 -3.75
N THR A 44 -20.48 -8.81 -3.34
CA THR A 44 -21.42 -7.71 -3.56
C THR A 44 -22.02 -7.30 -2.22
N ALA A 45 -21.99 -6.02 -1.91
CA ALA A 45 -22.58 -5.47 -0.70
C ALA A 45 -23.59 -4.37 -1.04
N SER A 46 -24.78 -4.45 -0.45
CA SER A 46 -25.76 -3.37 -0.43
C SER A 46 -25.79 -2.75 0.95
N ILE A 47 -25.54 -1.46 1.03
CA ILE A 47 -25.36 -0.72 2.28
C ILE A 47 -26.47 0.32 2.37
N LYS A 48 -27.31 0.18 3.38
CA LYS A 48 -28.33 1.18 3.72
C LYS A 48 -27.77 2.07 4.81
N ILE A 49 -27.63 3.35 4.51
CA ILE A 49 -27.19 4.38 5.45
C ILE A 49 -28.42 5.17 5.91
N GLU A 50 -28.67 5.14 7.21
CA GLU A 50 -29.70 5.94 7.86
C GLU A 50 -29.14 7.27 8.32
N GLN A 51 -27.99 7.23 8.99
CA GLN A 51 -27.25 8.39 9.48
C GLN A 51 -25.75 8.14 9.32
N THR A 52 -25.00 9.22 9.08
CA THR A 52 -23.54 9.17 9.11
C THR A 52 -22.96 10.52 9.54
N ASP A 53 -21.82 10.50 10.22
CA ASP A 53 -21.02 11.68 10.56
C ASP A 53 -19.72 11.79 9.74
N ILE A 54 -19.43 10.82 8.88
CA ILE A 54 -18.29 10.85 7.95
C ILE A 54 -18.67 11.51 6.61
N THR A 55 -17.68 12.07 5.95
CA THR A 55 -17.84 12.78 4.69
C THR A 55 -17.99 11.83 3.50
N ASP A 56 -18.53 12.36 2.40
CA ASP A 56 -18.66 11.58 1.16
C ASP A 56 -17.33 11.06 0.61
N SER A 57 -16.23 11.79 0.84
CA SER A 57 -14.88 11.38 0.47
C SER A 57 -14.33 10.24 1.33
N GLU A 58 -14.80 10.10 2.57
CA GLU A 58 -14.34 9.06 3.50
C GLU A 58 -15.13 7.75 3.36
N LEU A 59 -16.37 7.81 2.85
CA LEU A 59 -17.23 6.63 2.69
C LEU A 59 -16.57 5.47 1.93
N PRO A 60 -15.88 5.67 0.79
CA PRO A 60 -15.24 4.58 0.07
C PRO A 60 -14.19 3.87 0.94
N HIS A 61 -13.35 4.64 1.63
CA HIS A 61 -12.29 4.11 2.49
C HIS A 61 -12.87 3.32 3.66
N TYR A 62 -13.89 3.87 4.32
CA TYR A 62 -14.60 3.17 5.40
C TYR A 62 -15.14 1.81 4.94
N PHE A 63 -15.82 1.75 3.79
CA PHE A 63 -16.38 0.48 3.30
C PHE A 63 -15.32 -0.46 2.76
N GLN A 64 -14.20 0.05 2.27
CA GLN A 64 -13.05 -0.76 1.92
C GLN A 64 -12.50 -1.51 3.14
N ASP A 65 -12.29 -0.81 4.24
CA ASP A 65 -11.76 -1.43 5.45
C ASP A 65 -12.79 -2.34 6.13
N PHE A 66 -14.07 -1.93 6.13
CA PHE A 66 -15.15 -2.77 6.65
C PHE A 66 -15.27 -4.10 5.89
N LEU A 67 -15.37 -4.07 4.55
CA LEU A 67 -15.51 -5.28 3.75
C LEU A 67 -14.24 -6.14 3.78
N SER A 68 -13.06 -5.53 3.84
CA SER A 68 -11.80 -6.24 4.08
C SER A 68 -11.80 -6.94 5.44
N GLY A 69 -12.29 -6.27 6.48
CA GLY A 69 -12.51 -6.86 7.80
C GLY A 69 -13.45 -8.07 7.76
N LEU A 70 -14.55 -8.00 7.01
CA LEU A 70 -15.45 -9.14 6.83
C LEU A 70 -14.75 -10.33 6.16
N VAL A 71 -13.96 -10.08 5.11
CA VAL A 71 -13.21 -11.12 4.41
C VAL A 71 -12.11 -11.71 5.27
N ASN A 72 -11.43 -10.90 6.08
CA ASN A 72 -10.45 -11.36 7.07
C ASN A 72 -11.10 -12.26 8.12
N MET A 73 -12.29 -11.91 8.63
CA MET A 73 -13.03 -12.75 9.56
C MET A 73 -13.42 -14.09 8.94
N MET A 74 -13.89 -14.08 7.69
CA MET A 74 -14.19 -15.32 6.95
C MET A 74 -12.95 -16.18 6.76
N GLY A 75 -11.85 -15.58 6.30
CA GLY A 75 -10.57 -16.27 6.11
C GLY A 75 -10.07 -16.88 7.42
N PHE A 76 -10.10 -16.13 8.51
CA PHE A 76 -9.72 -16.62 9.84
C PHE A 76 -10.59 -17.80 10.29
N ALA A 77 -11.92 -17.68 10.17
CA ALA A 77 -12.85 -18.73 10.57
C ALA A 77 -12.67 -20.04 9.79
N LEU A 78 -12.21 -19.94 8.53
CA LEU A 78 -12.07 -21.06 7.61
C LEU A 78 -10.62 -21.56 7.47
N GLY A 79 -9.65 -20.88 8.08
CA GLY A 79 -8.24 -21.20 7.94
C GLY A 79 -7.64 -20.86 6.56
N TYR A 80 -8.20 -19.86 5.87
CA TYR A 80 -7.73 -19.39 4.56
C TYR A 80 -7.19 -17.96 4.63
N ALA A 81 -6.13 -17.69 3.89
CA ALA A 81 -5.58 -16.35 3.70
C ALA A 81 -6.28 -15.65 2.53
N TYR A 82 -7.57 -15.33 2.70
CA TYR A 82 -8.31 -14.55 1.72
C TYR A 82 -7.88 -13.09 1.72
N ASP A 83 -7.93 -12.47 0.54
CA ASP A 83 -7.77 -11.04 0.34
C ASP A 83 -8.97 -10.51 -0.47
N VAL A 84 -9.26 -9.21 -0.40
CA VAL A 84 -10.36 -8.61 -1.18
C VAL A 84 -9.89 -7.41 -1.96
N GLU A 85 -10.28 -7.38 -3.22
CA GLU A 85 -10.09 -6.26 -4.12
C GLU A 85 -11.46 -5.67 -4.43
N LEU A 86 -11.77 -4.50 -3.86
CA LEU A 86 -12.96 -3.78 -4.28
C LEU A 86 -12.74 -3.18 -5.67
N ILE A 87 -13.77 -3.25 -6.49
CA ILE A 87 -13.77 -2.74 -7.88
C ILE A 87 -14.44 -1.36 -7.90
N GLY A 88 -15.62 -1.24 -7.29
CA GLY A 88 -16.37 0.01 -7.36
C GLY A 88 -17.43 0.16 -6.29
N LEU A 89 -17.80 1.42 -6.06
CA LEU A 89 -18.90 1.87 -5.23
C LEU A 89 -19.83 2.73 -6.09
N ILE A 90 -21.10 2.35 -6.14
CA ILE A 90 -22.16 3.07 -6.83
C ILE A 90 -23.04 3.73 -5.77
N ASP A 91 -23.21 5.04 -5.91
CA ASP A 91 -24.20 5.82 -5.17
C ASP A 91 -25.26 6.37 -6.14
N PRO A 92 -26.41 5.68 -6.27
CA PRO A 92 -27.47 6.11 -7.17
C PRO A 92 -28.07 7.47 -6.78
N ALA A 93 -28.05 7.84 -5.50
CA ALA A 93 -28.66 9.09 -5.04
C ALA A 93 -27.85 10.32 -5.46
N GLN A 94 -26.54 10.17 -5.64
CA GLN A 94 -25.63 11.22 -6.08
C GLN A 94 -25.15 11.04 -7.53
N GLU A 95 -25.63 10.03 -8.23
CA GLU A 95 -25.15 9.64 -9.58
C GLU A 95 -23.62 9.45 -9.62
N LYS A 96 -23.02 8.98 -8.52
CA LYS A 96 -21.58 8.77 -8.41
C LYS A 96 -21.22 7.31 -8.61
N HIS A 97 -20.14 7.09 -9.36
CA HIS A 97 -19.47 5.81 -9.47
C HIS A 97 -18.00 5.99 -9.15
N ILE A 98 -17.56 5.39 -8.05
CA ILE A 98 -16.19 5.47 -7.55
C ILE A 98 -15.51 4.14 -7.86
N VAL A 99 -14.36 4.20 -8.52
CA VAL A 99 -13.52 3.03 -8.81
C VAL A 99 -12.41 2.96 -7.77
N PHE A 100 -12.19 1.78 -7.19
CA PHE A 100 -11.15 1.58 -6.19
C PHE A 100 -9.81 1.20 -6.83
N GLY A 101 -8.72 1.55 -6.14
CA GLY A 101 -7.52 0.70 -6.07
C GLY A 101 -6.61 0.61 -7.30
N VAL A 102 -6.80 1.41 -8.34
CA VAL A 102 -5.93 1.36 -9.54
C VAL A 102 -4.74 2.32 -9.49
N ASP A 103 -4.85 3.43 -8.76
CA ASP A 103 -3.86 4.51 -8.81
C ASP A 103 -3.27 4.84 -7.42
N PHE A 104 -2.06 5.38 -7.42
CA PHE A 104 -1.56 6.13 -6.28
C PHE A 104 -2.46 7.34 -6.00
N PRO A 105 -2.51 7.85 -4.75
CA PRO A 105 -3.18 9.11 -4.48
C PRO A 105 -2.69 10.20 -5.43
N GLU A 106 -3.58 11.14 -5.75
CA GLU A 106 -3.27 12.20 -6.70
C GLU A 106 -2.00 12.97 -6.30
N GLY A 107 -1.10 13.17 -7.26
CA GLY A 107 0.15 13.90 -7.05
C GLY A 107 1.22 13.14 -6.23
N ALA A 108 0.96 11.90 -5.80
CA ALA A 108 1.95 11.10 -5.10
C ALA A 108 2.99 10.48 -6.07
N ARG A 109 2.56 10.14 -7.29
CA ARG A 109 3.43 9.69 -8.37
C ARG A 109 2.77 9.92 -9.72
N GLU A 110 3.55 10.28 -10.74
CA GLU A 110 3.07 10.35 -12.12
C GLU A 110 2.73 8.92 -12.63
N PRO A 111 1.52 8.70 -13.17
CA PRO A 111 1.16 7.39 -13.71
C PRO A 111 1.92 7.10 -15.01
N LYS A 112 2.10 5.81 -15.33
CA LYS A 112 2.57 5.31 -16.63
C LYS A 112 3.96 5.82 -17.05
N GLN A 113 4.97 5.51 -16.24
CA GLN A 113 6.39 5.76 -16.52
C GLN A 113 7.12 4.46 -16.94
N PRO A 114 6.86 3.90 -18.14
CA PRO A 114 7.45 2.62 -18.56
C PRO A 114 8.99 2.66 -18.65
N GLU A 115 9.57 3.84 -18.85
CA GLU A 115 11.02 4.06 -18.87
C GLU A 115 11.69 3.72 -17.54
N LEU A 116 10.97 3.84 -16.42
CA LEU A 116 11.50 3.45 -15.10
C LEU A 116 11.63 1.94 -14.94
N LEU A 117 10.95 1.14 -15.76
CA LEU A 117 11.01 -0.31 -15.64
C LEU A 117 12.44 -0.83 -15.84
N THR A 118 13.22 -0.20 -16.73
CA THR A 118 14.63 -0.56 -16.94
C THR A 118 15.46 -0.33 -15.69
N ASP A 119 15.33 0.84 -15.04
CA ASP A 119 16.05 1.16 -13.81
C ASP A 119 15.63 0.23 -12.66
N LEU A 120 14.33 -0.08 -12.54
CA LEU A 120 13.82 -1.02 -11.54
C LEU A 120 14.40 -2.43 -11.75
N ILE A 121 14.49 -2.90 -12.99
CA ILE A 121 15.11 -4.18 -13.32
C ILE A 121 16.60 -4.16 -12.99
N MET A 122 17.33 -3.10 -13.33
CA MET A 122 18.74 -2.98 -12.99
C MET A 122 18.98 -2.95 -11.47
N ALA A 123 18.19 -2.17 -10.73
CA ALA A 123 18.24 -2.13 -9.26
C ALA A 123 17.95 -3.51 -8.64
N SER A 124 17.06 -4.30 -9.26
CA SER A 124 16.71 -5.64 -8.79
C SER A 124 17.87 -6.65 -8.85
N GLN A 125 18.91 -6.37 -9.63
CA GLN A 125 20.10 -7.21 -9.77
C GLN A 125 21.13 -7.00 -8.66
N HIS A 126 20.96 -5.99 -7.81
CA HIS A 126 21.87 -5.78 -6.68
C HIS A 126 21.83 -6.99 -5.71
N PRO A 127 22.96 -7.46 -5.15
CA PRO A 127 22.99 -8.63 -4.25
C PRO A 127 22.08 -8.50 -3.01
N LEU A 128 21.79 -7.26 -2.61
CA LEU A 128 20.91 -6.91 -1.49
C LEU A 128 19.53 -6.37 -1.95
N SER A 129 19.08 -6.70 -3.16
CA SER A 129 17.83 -6.19 -3.73
C SER A 129 16.56 -6.62 -2.98
N TRP A 130 16.65 -7.59 -2.07
CA TRP A 130 15.51 -8.00 -1.25
C TRP A 130 14.95 -6.85 -0.39
N TYR A 131 15.80 -5.94 0.12
CA TYR A 131 15.35 -4.72 0.80
C TYR A 131 14.53 -3.81 -0.12
N PHE A 132 14.94 -3.71 -1.39
CA PHE A 132 14.24 -2.94 -2.40
C PHE A 132 12.87 -3.56 -2.72
N PHE A 133 12.80 -4.89 -2.87
CA PHE A 133 11.53 -5.59 -3.06
C PHE A 133 10.57 -5.43 -1.88
N HIS A 134 11.06 -5.47 -0.63
CA HIS A 134 10.22 -5.19 0.54
C HIS A 134 9.70 -3.76 0.54
N ALA A 135 10.56 -2.78 0.25
CA ALA A 135 10.16 -1.39 0.15
C ALA A 135 9.06 -1.18 -0.91
N LEU A 136 9.22 -1.76 -2.11
CA LEU A 136 8.21 -1.70 -3.17
C LEU A 136 6.90 -2.40 -2.76
N ALA A 137 6.99 -3.56 -2.13
CA ALA A 137 5.81 -4.28 -1.65
C ALA A 137 5.04 -3.48 -0.59
N ASP A 138 5.74 -2.71 0.24
CA ASP A 138 5.14 -1.87 1.26
C ASP A 138 4.52 -0.60 0.69
N VAL A 139 5.16 0.06 -0.27
CA VAL A 139 4.54 1.19 -0.97
C VAL A 139 3.26 0.75 -1.71
N LYS A 140 3.25 -0.44 -2.31
CA LYS A 140 2.03 -1.02 -2.89
C LYS A 140 0.92 -1.20 -1.85
N ARG A 141 1.26 -1.68 -0.65
CA ARG A 141 0.29 -1.83 0.45
C ARG A 141 -0.20 -0.47 0.95
N ALA A 142 0.68 0.52 1.07
CA ALA A 142 0.31 1.89 1.43
C ALA A 142 -0.69 2.47 0.42
N ALA A 143 -0.45 2.29 -0.88
CA ALA A 143 -1.38 2.72 -1.91
C ALA A 143 -2.77 2.08 -1.78
N ARG A 144 -2.86 0.85 -1.23
CA ARG A 144 -4.12 0.10 -1.10
C ARG A 144 -4.81 0.25 0.26
N SER A 145 -4.10 0.53 1.34
CA SER A 145 -4.72 0.71 2.67
C SER A 145 -4.69 2.18 3.06
N PHE A 146 -5.86 2.82 3.08
CA PHE A 146 -5.97 4.24 3.41
C PHE A 146 -5.52 4.48 4.86
N HIS A 147 -6.11 3.79 5.83
CA HIS A 147 -5.79 4.00 7.24
C HIS A 147 -4.40 3.48 7.66
N ASP A 148 -3.84 2.46 6.98
CA ASP A 148 -2.49 1.95 7.29
C ASP A 148 -1.38 2.54 6.41
N SER A 149 -1.69 3.52 5.56
CA SER A 149 -0.73 4.11 4.61
C SER A 149 0.56 4.56 5.31
N GLY A 150 0.44 5.28 6.43
CA GLY A 150 1.58 5.76 7.20
C GLY A 150 2.48 4.64 7.73
N PHE A 151 1.87 3.57 8.24
CA PHE A 151 2.62 2.39 8.71
C PHE A 151 3.43 1.75 7.59
N TYR A 152 2.81 1.48 6.45
CA TYR A 152 3.49 0.86 5.32
C TYR A 152 4.53 1.78 4.69
N CYS A 153 4.26 3.09 4.58
CA CYS A 153 5.22 4.09 4.14
C CYS A 153 6.49 4.09 5.00
N TYR A 154 6.34 4.11 6.34
CA TYR A 154 7.48 4.10 7.24
C TYR A 154 8.24 2.76 7.18
N ARG A 155 7.55 1.62 7.07
CA ARG A 155 8.18 0.30 6.93
C ARG A 155 8.97 0.16 5.63
N ALA A 156 8.50 0.78 4.54
CA ALA A 156 9.26 0.87 3.30
C ALA A 156 10.57 1.64 3.50
N ILE A 157 10.53 2.79 4.19
CA ILE A 157 11.72 3.58 4.53
C ILE A 157 12.66 2.78 5.45
N GLU A 158 12.13 2.07 6.45
CA GLU A 158 12.93 1.19 7.32
C GLU A 158 13.65 0.11 6.52
N SER A 159 12.99 -0.47 5.51
CA SER A 159 13.63 -1.47 4.61
C SER A 159 14.83 -0.88 3.87
N VAL A 160 14.72 0.37 3.38
CA VAL A 160 15.85 1.09 2.79
C VAL A 160 16.95 1.35 3.82
N MET A 161 16.61 1.76 5.03
CA MET A 161 17.62 1.95 6.09
C MET A 161 18.35 0.64 6.44
N GLN A 162 17.63 -0.48 6.52
CA GLN A 162 18.24 -1.78 6.81
C GLN A 162 19.23 -2.23 5.72
N PHE A 163 19.05 -1.81 4.47
CA PHE A 163 20.07 -1.98 3.44
C PHE A 163 21.38 -1.29 3.83
N PHE A 164 21.32 -0.02 4.25
CA PHE A 164 22.51 0.75 4.63
C PHE A 164 23.18 0.27 5.92
N LYS A 165 22.46 -0.54 6.72
CA LYS A 165 23.02 -1.18 7.91
C LYS A 165 24.11 -2.21 7.58
N VAL A 166 24.04 -2.82 6.40
CA VAL A 166 24.95 -3.91 5.99
C VAL A 166 25.70 -3.63 4.68
N PHE A 167 25.25 -2.65 3.89
CA PHE A 167 25.89 -2.31 2.62
C PHE A 167 27.28 -1.69 2.85
N ASP A 168 28.30 -2.33 2.27
CA ASP A 168 29.71 -1.90 2.35
C ASP A 168 30.22 -1.80 3.79
N GLU A 169 29.78 -2.74 4.64
CA GLU A 169 30.15 -2.80 6.05
C GLU A 169 30.64 -4.21 6.41
N GLU A 170 31.81 -4.29 7.07
CA GLU A 170 32.32 -5.56 7.58
C GLU A 170 31.47 -6.11 8.73
N GLN A 171 30.81 -5.21 9.48
CA GLN A 171 29.91 -5.53 10.60
C GLN A 171 28.67 -4.62 10.54
N PRO A 172 27.47 -5.14 10.89
CA PRO A 172 26.26 -4.34 10.86
C PRO A 172 26.35 -3.07 11.71
N LEU A 173 25.97 -1.92 11.14
CA LEU A 173 25.91 -0.65 11.85
C LEU A 173 24.83 -0.67 12.94
N SER A 174 24.92 0.25 13.91
CA SER A 174 23.77 0.54 14.77
C SER A 174 22.66 1.25 13.98
N ASP A 175 21.43 1.21 14.47
CA ASP A 175 20.29 1.85 13.78
C ASP A 175 20.55 3.35 13.56
N ASN A 176 21.05 4.05 14.57
CA ASN A 176 21.35 5.49 14.46
C ASN A 176 22.35 5.79 13.34
N LYS A 177 23.42 5.00 13.23
CA LYS A 177 24.44 5.15 12.16
C LYS A 177 23.89 4.77 10.79
N SER A 178 23.05 3.73 10.72
CA SER A 178 22.42 3.28 9.48
C SER A 178 21.48 4.36 8.92
N TRP A 179 20.69 4.98 9.80
CA TRP A 179 19.82 6.11 9.46
C TRP A 179 20.60 7.32 8.95
N GLU A 180 21.74 7.64 9.58
CA GLU A 180 22.65 8.71 9.13
C GLU A 180 23.23 8.40 7.76
N LYS A 181 23.85 7.23 7.59
CA LYS A 181 24.41 6.77 6.31
C LYS A 181 23.37 6.82 5.18
N MET A 182 22.16 6.33 5.41
CA MET A 182 21.07 6.38 4.43
C MET A 182 20.73 7.81 4.00
N ARG A 183 20.53 8.72 4.97
CA ARG A 183 20.17 10.11 4.68
C ARG A 183 21.27 10.84 3.93
N ASP A 184 22.51 10.65 4.32
CA ASP A 184 23.66 11.30 3.68
C ASP A 184 23.85 10.79 2.26
N THR A 185 23.75 9.46 2.07
CA THR A 185 23.93 8.84 0.75
C THR A 185 22.80 9.21 -0.22
N LEU A 186 21.56 9.21 0.26
CA LEU A 186 20.39 9.49 -0.57
C LEU A 186 19.99 10.96 -0.57
N ALA A 187 20.69 11.85 0.15
CA ALA A 187 20.29 13.24 0.36
C ALA A 187 18.80 13.37 0.73
N VAL A 188 18.39 12.69 1.81
CA VAL A 188 17.01 12.65 2.31
C VAL A 188 16.89 13.42 3.63
N SER A 189 15.83 14.21 3.78
CA SER A 189 15.59 14.98 5.00
C SER A 189 15.22 14.09 6.18
N LYS A 190 15.80 14.38 7.35
CA LYS A 190 15.38 13.76 8.61
C LYS A 190 13.93 14.12 8.96
N ASP A 191 13.53 15.36 8.70
CA ASP A 191 12.21 15.86 9.07
C ASP A 191 11.11 15.20 8.25
N GLU A 192 11.36 14.94 6.96
CA GLU A 192 10.45 14.17 6.10
C GLU A 192 10.23 12.76 6.66
N ILE A 193 11.30 12.07 7.09
CA ILE A 193 11.20 10.73 7.69
C ILE A 193 10.43 10.78 9.01
N LEU A 194 10.70 11.78 9.85
CA LEU A 194 10.02 11.95 11.13
C LEU A 194 8.52 12.25 10.96
N TYR A 195 8.16 13.01 9.93
CA TYR A 195 6.76 13.23 9.57
C TYR A 195 6.04 11.91 9.22
N VAL A 196 6.66 11.05 8.40
CA VAL A 196 6.10 9.72 8.10
C VAL A 196 6.00 8.87 9.38
N LYS A 197 7.03 8.91 10.23
CA LYS A 197 7.08 8.16 11.48
C LYS A 197 5.96 8.55 12.44
N GLU A 198 5.68 9.84 12.59
CA GLU A 198 4.62 10.36 13.47
C GLU A 198 3.26 9.74 13.15
N LYS A 199 2.96 9.56 11.86
CA LYS A 199 1.71 8.93 11.39
C LYS A 199 1.76 7.39 11.48
N ALA A 200 2.94 6.79 11.45
CA ALA A 200 3.11 5.34 11.54
C ALA A 200 3.04 4.80 12.96
N ASP A 201 3.67 5.47 13.94
CA ASP A 201 3.88 4.94 15.29
C ASP A 201 2.57 4.61 16.04
N PRO A 202 1.49 5.42 15.98
CA PRO A 202 0.22 5.04 16.62
C PRO A 202 -0.34 3.70 16.10
N LEU A 203 -0.32 3.51 14.78
CA LEU A 203 -0.80 2.30 14.11
C LEU A 203 0.02 1.07 14.49
N ARG A 204 1.36 1.23 14.63
CA ARG A 204 2.27 0.16 15.11
C ARG A 204 1.94 -0.31 16.52
N HIS A 205 1.29 0.53 17.30
CA HIS A 205 0.85 0.22 18.66
C HIS A 205 -0.63 -0.15 18.72
N GLY A 206 -1.26 -0.44 17.58
CA GLY A 206 -2.66 -0.84 17.49
C GLY A 206 -3.65 0.27 17.82
N LYS A 207 -3.21 1.53 17.81
CA LYS A 207 -4.12 2.67 18.00
C LYS A 207 -4.74 3.02 16.64
N PRO A 208 -6.06 3.25 16.57
CA PRO A 208 -6.67 3.74 15.34
C PRO A 208 -6.05 5.08 14.96
N GLY A 209 -5.76 5.24 13.67
CA GLY A 209 -5.28 6.49 13.10
C GLY A 209 -6.42 7.25 12.44
N ASP A 210 -6.47 8.56 12.65
CA ASP A 210 -7.22 9.47 11.80
C ASP A 210 -6.26 9.96 10.70
N MET A 211 -6.62 9.73 9.44
CA MET A 211 -5.79 10.08 8.29
C MET A 211 -6.66 10.74 7.24
N LYS A 212 -6.19 11.88 6.74
CA LYS A 212 -6.82 12.57 5.61
C LYS A 212 -6.17 12.19 4.29
N GLU A 213 -6.89 12.35 3.19
CA GLU A 213 -6.37 12.01 1.85
C GLU A 213 -5.15 12.87 1.49
N GLU A 214 -5.11 14.14 1.87
CA GLU A 214 -3.95 15.00 1.63
C GLU A 214 -2.72 14.53 2.42
N GLU A 215 -2.92 14.10 3.67
CA GLU A 215 -1.86 13.54 4.49
C GLU A 215 -1.35 12.22 3.89
N ARG A 216 -2.27 11.32 3.51
CA ARG A 216 -1.92 10.07 2.82
C ARG A 216 -1.12 10.31 1.56
N SER A 217 -1.57 11.25 0.72
CA SER A 217 -0.89 11.64 -0.51
C SER A 217 0.53 12.13 -0.24
N GLN A 218 0.71 12.97 0.78
CA GLN A 218 2.02 13.48 1.18
C GLN A 218 2.94 12.38 1.71
N LEU A 219 2.42 11.46 2.54
CA LEU A 219 3.17 10.32 3.07
C LEU A 219 3.71 9.44 1.94
N ILE A 220 2.86 9.08 0.99
CA ILE A 220 3.23 8.25 -0.16
C ILE A 220 4.24 9.00 -1.04
N LYS A 221 4.03 10.29 -1.31
CA LYS A 221 4.95 11.12 -2.10
C LYS A 221 6.36 11.16 -1.52
N ILE A 222 6.49 11.36 -0.20
CA ILE A 222 7.78 11.34 0.51
C ILE A 222 8.44 9.97 0.34
N THR A 223 7.71 8.89 0.64
CA THR A 223 8.24 7.53 0.55
C THR A 223 8.67 7.18 -0.88
N VAL A 224 7.86 7.49 -1.87
CA VAL A 224 8.17 7.25 -3.29
C VAL A 224 9.42 8.01 -3.72
N SER A 225 9.56 9.27 -3.33
CA SER A 225 10.77 10.07 -3.60
C SER A 225 12.04 9.42 -3.02
N ILE A 226 11.96 8.88 -1.80
CA ILE A 226 13.08 8.15 -1.17
C ILE A 226 13.40 6.88 -1.96
N LEU A 227 12.38 6.10 -2.37
CA LEU A 227 12.57 4.88 -3.15
C LEU A 227 13.15 5.15 -4.54
N ASP A 228 12.77 6.24 -5.21
CA ASP A 228 13.35 6.63 -6.50
C ASP A 228 14.84 6.94 -6.37
N LYS A 229 15.25 7.66 -5.31
CA LYS A 229 16.67 7.90 -5.00
C LYS A 229 17.42 6.61 -4.68
N PHE A 230 16.79 5.72 -3.91
CA PHE A 230 17.36 4.42 -3.59
C PHE A 230 17.53 3.53 -4.84
N CYS A 231 16.54 3.51 -5.74
CA CYS A 231 16.63 2.80 -7.01
C CYS A 231 17.84 3.27 -7.84
N ARG A 232 18.00 4.59 -8.02
CA ARG A 232 19.15 5.17 -8.73
C ARG A 232 20.48 4.82 -8.09
N PHE A 233 20.53 4.83 -6.75
CA PHE A 233 21.70 4.40 -6.00
C PHE A 233 22.05 2.93 -6.30
N LEU A 234 21.08 2.02 -6.26
CA LEU A 234 21.29 0.59 -6.56
C LEU A 234 21.76 0.36 -8.00
N VAL A 235 21.19 1.06 -8.97
CA VAL A 235 21.62 0.98 -10.38
C VAL A 235 23.10 1.37 -10.51
N LYS A 236 23.51 2.44 -9.84
CA LYS A 236 24.90 2.89 -9.84
C LYS A 236 25.83 1.89 -9.13
N SER A 237 25.48 1.46 -7.92
CA SER A 237 26.32 0.54 -7.13
C SER A 237 26.43 -0.87 -7.74
N SER A 238 25.41 -1.31 -8.49
CA SER A 238 25.48 -2.55 -9.27
C SER A 238 26.39 -2.41 -10.49
N SER A 239 26.41 -1.26 -11.15
CA SER A 239 27.26 -1.02 -12.33
C SER A 239 28.75 -1.04 -11.97
N ASP A 240 29.10 -0.55 -10.77
CA ASP A 240 30.48 -0.56 -10.27
C ASP A 240 30.96 -1.96 -9.83
N ASN A 241 30.03 -2.91 -9.62
CA ASN A 241 30.31 -4.29 -9.18
C ASN A 241 30.08 -5.36 -10.27
N LEU A 242 29.62 -4.98 -11.45
CA LEU A 242 29.44 -5.90 -12.56
C LEU A 242 30.78 -6.04 -13.31
N PRO A 243 31.35 -7.26 -13.46
CA PRO A 243 32.36 -7.47 -14.48
C PRO A 243 31.72 -7.14 -15.83
N LEU A 244 32.26 -6.12 -16.50
CA LEU A 244 31.80 -5.63 -17.79
C LEU A 244 31.46 -6.81 -18.71
N PHE A 245 30.18 -6.99 -19.04
CA PHE A 245 29.75 -7.84 -20.15
C PHE A 245 30.12 -7.16 -21.49
N HIS A 246 31.41 -6.92 -21.72
CA HIS A 246 31.98 -6.55 -23.01
C HIS A 246 32.23 -7.79 -23.87
N HIS A 247 31.21 -8.64 -24.08
CA HIS A 247 31.32 -9.73 -25.06
C HIS A 247 29.98 -10.10 -25.68
N LEU A 248 29.26 -9.10 -26.21
CA LEU A 248 28.31 -9.34 -27.31
C LEU A 248 28.48 -8.28 -28.39
N SER A 249 29.72 -8.08 -28.83
CA SER A 249 30.00 -7.50 -30.13
C SER A 249 30.34 -8.63 -31.09
N ARG A 250 29.55 -8.71 -32.17
CA ARG A 250 29.74 -9.49 -33.41
C ARG A 250 29.32 -10.96 -33.37
N VAL A 251 28.05 -11.19 -33.71
CA VAL A 251 27.73 -12.25 -34.66
C VAL A 251 27.30 -11.54 -35.95
N LYS A 252 28.00 -11.86 -37.03
CA LYS A 252 27.72 -11.42 -38.40
C LYS A 252 26.44 -12.07 -38.92
#